data_AF-A0A0A7I6L9-F1
#
_entry.id   AF-A0A0A7I6L9-F1
#
_cell.length_a   1.000
_cell.length_b   1.000
_cell.length_c   1.000
_cell.angle_alpha   90.00
_cell.angle_beta   90.00
_cell.angle_gamma   90.00
#
_symmetry.space_group_name_H-M   'P 1'
#
loop_
_entity.id
_entity.type
_entity.pdbx_description
1 polymer ?
#
loop_
_entity_poly.entity_id
_entity_poly.type
_entity_poly.pdbx_seq_one_letter_code
_entity_poly.pdbx_strand_id
1 'polypeptide(L)'
;MTLIEQFTKPYGLVEKIDAFGYLDYLKNHPDAPRKHGKVVLVTADTPLKASRGEGKTTTTIALIDALNARGIDAAAVLRQPSMGITAAGSKGGASGGGSASLTHPELIDWGLCGEMGAIEAAQNLLVSFAEKAVDDGLLDDVLVPRVSEVPSRSLRSIVVDAGKNDVREKVVLTPTCELMQIVVLSRSMDEIAERVAKMIAGTKDGKAVTFGEFIDLWRITDILGDAVKPAKTETVNGSPVYVHGGPFANVSIGIPTLVSVEMACAEHDIVIVEAGYGADAGAQKWLDIACREYGAQWPSAAVVVTRASTWRDDPALQWRYPFHVKRLEELNIPTFPLINLWAGEDDQVPALRETASELGFRAPIIGNLFRDGGDALVPQLDEFVGAVTDGEPLETPPSHKGMSLIDNLHWVCENAYGVPEARVVEKAGFAQSLEAVRELCASAGIAFDDLALVAVKSPATMTDDDAAPADERTVTLKKVDVHSGAGLVHVNLTTSLTTPMPKIV
;
A
#
# COMPACT_ATOMS: atom_id res chain seq x y z
N MET A 1 -23.44 13.75 -20.96
CA MET A 1 -22.25 12.94 -20.70
C MET A 1 -21.32 13.80 -19.87
N THR A 2 -20.94 13.37 -18.67
CA THR A 2 -19.97 14.08 -17.82
C THR A 2 -18.58 14.05 -18.48
N LEU A 3 -17.62 14.81 -17.95
CA LEU A 3 -16.26 14.82 -18.51
C LEU A 3 -15.60 13.44 -18.36
N ILE A 4 -15.65 12.85 -17.17
CA ILE A 4 -15.04 11.54 -16.90
C ILE A 4 -15.64 10.42 -17.77
N GLU A 5 -16.94 10.48 -18.12
CA GLU A 5 -17.58 9.51 -19.01
C GLU A 5 -16.95 9.42 -20.41
N GLN A 6 -16.21 10.45 -20.86
CA GLN A 6 -15.47 10.43 -22.12
C GLN A 6 -14.20 9.55 -22.05
N PHE A 7 -13.70 9.31 -20.83
CA PHE A 7 -12.51 8.49 -20.54
C PHE A 7 -12.88 7.12 -19.97
N THR A 8 -14.17 6.86 -19.77
CA THR A 8 -14.69 5.63 -19.18
C THR A 8 -15.20 4.68 -20.25
N LYS A 9 -14.86 3.40 -20.12
CA LYS A 9 -15.36 2.34 -21.01
C LYS A 9 -15.97 1.20 -20.18
N PRO A 10 -17.11 0.62 -20.60
CA PRO A 10 -17.63 -0.60 -19.99
C PRO A 10 -16.62 -1.75 -20.09
N TYR A 11 -16.47 -2.52 -19.01
CA TYR A 11 -15.64 -3.72 -18.94
C TYR A 11 -16.34 -4.81 -18.12
N GLY A 12 -17.10 -5.67 -18.80
CA GLY A 12 -17.90 -6.69 -18.11
C GLY A 12 -18.93 -6.06 -17.16
N LEU A 13 -18.78 -6.32 -15.86
CA LEU A 13 -19.66 -5.82 -14.80
C LEU A 13 -19.19 -4.50 -14.17
N VAL A 14 -18.04 -3.98 -14.58
CA VAL A 14 -17.46 -2.75 -14.05
C VAL A 14 -17.13 -1.78 -15.19
N GLU A 15 -16.66 -0.60 -14.84
CA GLU A 15 -16.13 0.37 -15.81
C GLU A 15 -14.61 0.48 -15.65
N LYS A 16 -13.89 0.68 -16.76
CA LYS A 16 -12.45 1.00 -16.75
C LYS A 16 -12.26 2.44 -17.18
N ILE A 17 -11.42 3.17 -16.45
CA ILE A 17 -11.22 4.61 -16.65
C ILE A 17 -9.79 4.87 -17.13
N ASP A 18 -9.65 5.60 -18.23
CA ASP A 18 -8.36 6.16 -18.64
C ASP A 18 -8.02 7.37 -17.75
N ALA A 19 -7.58 7.07 -16.52
CA ALA A 19 -7.26 8.08 -15.52
C ALA A 19 -6.06 8.96 -15.92
N PHE A 20 -5.09 8.40 -16.67
CA PHE A 20 -3.98 9.18 -17.23
C PHE A 20 -4.48 10.21 -18.23
N GLY A 21 -5.31 9.80 -19.20
CA GLY A 21 -5.90 10.72 -20.17
C GLY A 21 -6.80 11.77 -19.52
N TYR A 22 -7.60 11.37 -18.53
CA TYR A 22 -8.50 12.27 -17.81
C TYR A 22 -7.74 13.36 -17.02
N LEU A 23 -6.73 12.97 -16.26
CA LEU A 23 -5.93 13.92 -15.47
C LEU A 23 -5.06 14.82 -16.34
N ASP A 24 -4.51 14.29 -17.45
CA ASP A 24 -3.80 15.13 -18.43
C ASP A 24 -4.74 16.15 -19.07
N TYR A 25 -5.96 15.76 -19.40
CA TYR A 25 -6.97 16.69 -19.90
C TYR A 25 -7.23 17.83 -18.91
N LEU A 26 -7.47 17.52 -17.62
CA LEU A 26 -7.69 18.53 -16.58
C LEU A 26 -6.47 19.43 -16.35
N LYS A 27 -5.26 18.90 -16.48
CA LYS A 27 -4.01 19.67 -16.40
C LYS A 27 -3.92 20.70 -17.52
N ASN A 28 -4.31 20.32 -18.73
CA ASN A 28 -4.27 21.17 -19.92
C ASN A 28 -5.51 22.09 -20.06
N HIS A 29 -6.55 21.87 -19.27
CA HIS A 29 -7.78 22.66 -19.24
C HIS A 29 -8.11 23.05 -17.78
N PRO A 30 -7.40 24.03 -17.20
CA PRO A 30 -7.54 24.36 -15.77
C PRO A 30 -8.94 24.84 -15.38
N ASP A 31 -9.70 25.37 -16.34
CA ASP A 31 -11.09 25.83 -16.17
C ASP A 31 -12.13 24.69 -16.32
N ALA A 32 -11.72 23.46 -16.65
CA ALA A 32 -12.61 22.33 -16.74
C ALA A 32 -13.26 22.05 -15.38
N PRO A 33 -14.58 21.78 -15.32
CA PRO A 33 -15.25 21.46 -14.06
C PRO A 33 -14.63 20.24 -13.41
N ARG A 34 -14.19 20.40 -12.16
CA ARG A 34 -13.67 19.34 -11.30
C ARG A 34 -13.86 19.70 -9.83
N LYS A 35 -13.76 18.69 -8.98
CA LYS A 35 -13.66 18.84 -7.54
C LYS A 35 -12.21 18.93 -7.09
N HIS A 36 -12.03 19.28 -5.83
CA HIS A 36 -10.75 19.31 -5.12
C HIS A 36 -10.89 18.51 -3.83
N GLY A 37 -11.25 17.24 -4.00
CA GLY A 37 -11.58 16.31 -2.93
C GLY A 37 -10.49 16.19 -1.88
N LYS A 38 -10.93 16.03 -0.63
CA LYS A 38 -10.07 15.83 0.53
C LYS A 38 -9.78 14.35 0.71
N VAL A 39 -8.51 14.01 0.91
CA VAL A 39 -8.11 12.64 1.22
C VAL A 39 -8.32 12.36 2.71
N VAL A 40 -9.01 11.26 3.02
CA VAL A 40 -9.08 10.70 4.37
C VAL A 40 -8.39 9.35 4.37
N LEU A 41 -7.47 9.14 5.31
CA LEU A 41 -6.72 7.91 5.43
C LEU A 41 -7.41 6.93 6.38
N VAL A 42 -7.87 5.79 5.88
CA VAL A 42 -8.30 4.66 6.72
C VAL A 42 -7.14 3.71 6.93
N THR A 43 -6.81 3.48 8.20
CA THR A 43 -5.79 2.54 8.66
C THR A 43 -6.33 1.70 9.83
N ALA A 44 -5.50 0.89 10.47
CA ALA A 44 -5.90 0.08 11.61
C ALA A 44 -4.82 0.03 12.69
N ASP A 45 -5.21 -0.55 13.82
CA ASP A 45 -4.30 -1.13 14.79
C ASP A 45 -3.44 -2.23 14.14
N THR A 46 -2.31 -2.54 14.79
CA THR A 46 -1.46 -3.67 14.42
C THR A 46 -2.22 -4.98 14.68
N PRO A 47 -2.54 -5.77 13.64
CA PRO A 47 -3.36 -6.96 13.80
C PRO A 47 -2.66 -8.02 14.66
N LEU A 48 -3.41 -8.71 15.52
CA LEU A 48 -2.85 -9.79 16.37
C LEU A 48 -2.24 -10.95 15.56
N LYS A 49 -2.77 -11.19 14.36
CA LYS A 49 -2.27 -12.19 13.41
C LYS A 49 -2.38 -11.63 12.00
N ALA A 50 -1.45 -11.99 11.12
CA ALA A 50 -1.50 -11.57 9.72
C ALA A 50 -2.81 -11.95 8.99
N SER A 51 -3.49 -13.01 9.43
CA SER A 51 -4.77 -13.50 8.89
C SER A 51 -6.01 -12.91 9.58
N ARG A 52 -5.87 -12.20 10.70
CA ARG A 52 -6.99 -11.57 11.41
C ARG A 52 -7.11 -10.12 10.96
N GLY A 53 -8.24 -9.76 10.37
CA GLY A 53 -8.51 -8.39 9.93
C GLY A 53 -9.33 -7.61 10.95
N GLU A 54 -8.91 -6.38 11.26
CA GLU A 54 -9.68 -5.45 12.11
C GLU A 54 -10.98 -4.97 11.44
N GLY A 55 -11.14 -5.21 10.13
CA GLY A 55 -12.32 -4.82 9.34
C GLY A 55 -12.17 -3.50 8.60
N LYS A 56 -10.93 -3.07 8.29
CA LYS A 56 -10.65 -1.82 7.53
C LYS A 56 -11.50 -1.65 6.29
N THR A 57 -11.57 -2.66 5.42
CA THR A 57 -12.29 -2.54 4.16
C THR A 57 -13.79 -2.42 4.37
N THR A 58 -14.33 -3.17 5.33
CA THR A 58 -15.72 -3.03 5.80
C THR A 58 -15.97 -1.63 6.36
N THR A 59 -15.01 -1.06 7.12
CA THR A 59 -15.05 0.32 7.60
C THR A 59 -15.05 1.33 6.47
N THR A 60 -14.15 1.19 5.50
CA THR A 60 -14.08 2.08 4.34
C THR A 60 -15.42 2.13 3.61
N ILE A 61 -16.02 0.95 3.34
CA ILE A 61 -17.32 0.82 2.68
C ILE A 61 -18.45 1.44 3.53
N ALA A 62 -18.53 1.08 4.81
CA ALA A 62 -19.55 1.63 5.72
C ALA A 62 -19.43 3.15 5.87
N LEU A 63 -18.21 3.69 5.88
CA LEU A 63 -17.96 5.12 6.01
C LEU A 63 -18.43 5.89 4.77
N ILE A 64 -18.10 5.43 3.55
CA ILE A 64 -18.59 6.10 2.33
C ILE A 64 -20.11 6.00 2.20
N ASP A 65 -20.71 4.87 2.56
CA ASP A 65 -22.16 4.70 2.56
C ASP A 65 -22.84 5.66 3.55
N ALA A 66 -22.27 5.80 4.76
CA ALA A 66 -22.78 6.72 5.76
C ALA A 66 -22.65 8.20 5.35
N LEU A 67 -21.53 8.58 4.72
CA LEU A 67 -21.34 9.94 4.20
C LEU A 67 -22.33 10.25 3.08
N ASN A 68 -22.48 9.35 2.11
CA ASN A 68 -23.43 9.51 1.00
C ASN A 68 -24.89 9.52 1.49
N ALA A 69 -25.25 8.70 2.49
CA ALA A 69 -26.57 8.73 3.12
C ALA A 69 -26.87 10.08 3.80
N ARG A 70 -25.83 10.81 4.24
CA ARG A 70 -25.93 12.18 4.76
C ARG A 70 -25.93 13.26 3.66
N GLY A 71 -25.86 12.87 2.39
CA GLY A 71 -25.77 13.79 1.25
C GLY A 71 -24.38 14.38 1.03
N ILE A 72 -23.33 13.79 1.61
CA ILE A 72 -21.94 14.21 1.43
C ILE A 72 -21.31 13.28 0.40
N ASP A 73 -20.88 13.85 -0.73
CA ASP A 73 -20.30 13.10 -1.84
C ASP A 73 -18.95 12.48 -1.47
N ALA A 74 -18.97 11.16 -1.28
CA ALA A 74 -17.81 10.40 -0.86
C ALA A 74 -17.56 9.17 -1.75
N ALA A 75 -16.28 8.91 -2.02
CA ALA A 75 -15.83 7.72 -2.73
C ALA A 75 -14.68 7.04 -1.99
N ALA A 76 -14.43 5.77 -2.31
CA ALA A 76 -13.26 5.06 -1.82
C ALA A 76 -12.32 4.65 -2.95
N VAL A 77 -11.02 4.66 -2.65
CA VAL A 77 -10.00 4.03 -3.49
C VAL A 77 -9.40 2.84 -2.73
N LEU A 78 -9.63 1.65 -3.28
CA LEU A 78 -9.19 0.38 -2.72
C LEU A 78 -8.10 -0.26 -3.60
N ARG A 79 -7.34 -1.15 -2.97
CA ARG A 79 -6.39 -2.01 -3.68
C ARG A 79 -7.08 -3.29 -4.13
N GLN A 80 -6.72 -3.75 -5.32
CA GLN A 80 -7.02 -5.09 -5.78
C GLN A 80 -6.35 -6.14 -4.86
N PRO A 81 -7.10 -7.13 -4.36
CA PRO A 81 -6.48 -8.26 -3.66
C PRO A 81 -5.74 -9.17 -4.63
N SER A 82 -4.70 -9.83 -4.13
CA SER A 82 -4.06 -10.93 -4.85
C SER A 82 -4.97 -12.15 -4.87
N MET A 83 -5.31 -12.62 -6.07
CA MET A 83 -6.05 -13.86 -6.29
C MET A 83 -5.35 -15.04 -5.61
N GLY A 84 -4.02 -15.10 -5.71
CA GLY A 84 -3.23 -16.16 -5.08
C GLY A 84 -3.41 -16.26 -3.56
N ILE A 85 -3.47 -15.11 -2.88
CA ILE A 85 -3.67 -15.05 -1.44
C ILE A 85 -5.12 -15.31 -1.05
N THR A 86 -6.07 -14.83 -1.87
CA THR A 86 -7.49 -15.17 -1.73
C THR A 86 -7.67 -16.69 -1.78
N ALA A 87 -7.10 -17.34 -2.81
CA ALA A 87 -7.15 -18.80 -2.98
C ALA A 87 -6.49 -19.57 -1.84
N ALA A 88 -5.42 -19.04 -1.24
CA ALA A 88 -4.75 -19.65 -0.09
C ALA A 88 -5.55 -19.52 1.23
N GLY A 89 -6.74 -18.90 1.22
CA GLY A 89 -7.61 -18.72 2.39
C GLY A 89 -7.00 -17.87 3.51
N SER A 90 -5.89 -17.18 3.22
CA SER A 90 -5.07 -16.50 4.23
C SER A 90 -5.53 -15.08 4.53
N LYS A 91 -6.42 -14.52 3.72
CA LYS A 91 -6.96 -13.16 3.86
C LYS A 91 -8.45 -13.16 3.55
N GLY A 92 -9.27 -12.77 4.52
CA GLY A 92 -10.71 -12.53 4.31
C GLY A 92 -10.99 -11.03 4.12
N GLY A 93 -12.03 -10.70 3.35
CA GLY A 93 -12.69 -9.39 3.40
C GLY A 93 -12.09 -8.27 2.53
N ALA A 94 -11.43 -8.58 1.41
CA ALA A 94 -10.93 -7.54 0.49
C ALA A 94 -12.03 -6.76 -0.24
N SER A 95 -13.26 -7.27 -0.20
CA SER A 95 -14.45 -6.67 -0.81
C SER A 95 -15.51 -6.26 0.23
N GLY A 96 -15.10 -6.10 1.49
CA GLY A 96 -16.00 -5.83 2.62
C GLY A 96 -16.63 -7.10 3.20
N GLY A 97 -17.77 -6.95 3.86
CA GLY A 97 -18.55 -8.07 4.39
C GLY A 97 -19.86 -7.65 5.06
N GLY A 98 -20.88 -8.49 4.93
CA GLY A 98 -22.21 -8.22 5.48
C GLY A 98 -22.87 -7.02 4.80
N SER A 99 -23.48 -6.13 5.58
CA SER A 99 -24.17 -4.93 5.11
C SER A 99 -23.25 -3.86 4.52
N ALA A 100 -21.93 -3.99 4.70
CA ALA A 100 -20.91 -3.13 4.09
C ALA A 100 -20.04 -3.95 3.12
N SER A 101 -20.59 -4.22 1.94
CA SER A 101 -19.95 -5.01 0.88
C SER A 101 -19.99 -4.29 -0.48
N LEU A 102 -19.09 -4.68 -1.37
CA LEU A 102 -19.12 -4.27 -2.79
C LEU A 102 -20.16 -5.10 -3.57
N THR A 103 -20.62 -4.60 -4.72
CA THR A 103 -21.63 -5.28 -5.56
C THR A 103 -21.11 -6.53 -6.28
N HIS A 104 -19.81 -6.57 -6.59
CA HIS A 104 -19.16 -7.64 -7.36
C HIS A 104 -17.92 -8.19 -6.63
N PRO A 105 -18.06 -8.71 -5.39
CA PRO A 105 -16.93 -9.17 -4.59
C PRO A 105 -16.16 -10.32 -5.26
N GLU A 106 -16.85 -11.22 -5.96
CA GLU A 106 -16.24 -12.33 -6.68
C GLU A 106 -15.31 -11.87 -7.80
N LEU A 107 -15.67 -10.80 -8.52
CA LEU A 107 -14.84 -10.26 -9.59
C LEU A 107 -13.54 -9.66 -9.02
N ILE A 108 -13.66 -8.99 -7.87
CA ILE A 108 -12.54 -8.34 -7.20
C ILE A 108 -11.57 -9.37 -6.62
N ASP A 109 -12.12 -10.37 -5.93
CA ASP A 109 -11.36 -11.41 -5.25
C ASP A 109 -10.64 -12.37 -6.21
N TRP A 110 -11.15 -12.52 -7.45
CA TRP A 110 -10.62 -13.41 -8.48
C TRP A 110 -9.97 -12.68 -9.67
N GLY A 111 -9.24 -11.60 -9.38
CA GLY A 111 -8.26 -11.04 -10.31
C GLY A 111 -8.74 -9.85 -11.14
N LEU A 112 -9.54 -8.95 -10.53
CA LEU A 112 -10.22 -7.80 -11.17
C LEU A 112 -9.54 -7.30 -12.45
N CYS A 113 -10.33 -7.35 -13.53
CA CYS A 113 -10.08 -7.02 -14.94
C CYS A 113 -8.83 -7.58 -15.65
N GLY A 114 -7.92 -8.27 -14.94
CA GLY A 114 -6.72 -8.88 -15.50
C GLY A 114 -5.41 -8.12 -15.26
N GLU A 115 -5.44 -7.04 -14.48
CA GLU A 115 -4.33 -6.11 -14.21
C GLU A 115 -3.10 -6.85 -13.69
N MET A 116 -3.27 -7.68 -12.65
CA MET A 116 -2.19 -8.51 -12.09
C MET A 116 -1.61 -9.46 -13.13
N GLY A 117 -2.43 -10.07 -13.98
CA GLY A 117 -1.96 -10.98 -15.03
C GLY A 117 -1.13 -10.25 -16.10
N ALA A 118 -1.54 -9.04 -16.48
CA ALA A 118 -0.78 -8.21 -17.41
C ALA A 118 0.56 -7.73 -16.80
N ILE A 119 0.57 -7.33 -15.53
CA ILE A 119 1.80 -6.98 -14.80
C ILE A 119 2.71 -8.20 -14.66
N GLU A 120 2.14 -9.38 -14.38
CA GLU A 120 2.88 -10.65 -14.35
C GLU A 120 3.57 -10.94 -15.69
N ALA A 121 2.81 -10.85 -16.79
CA ALA A 121 3.33 -11.08 -18.13
C ALA A 121 4.43 -10.08 -18.51
N ALA A 122 4.23 -8.79 -18.23
CA ALA A 122 5.19 -7.75 -18.50
C ALA A 122 6.51 -7.92 -17.71
N GLN A 123 6.42 -8.19 -16.41
CA GLN A 123 7.58 -8.46 -15.55
C GLN A 123 8.33 -9.73 -15.99
N ASN A 124 7.61 -10.81 -16.32
CA ASN A 124 8.25 -12.04 -16.79
C ASN A 124 8.88 -11.88 -18.18
N LEU A 125 8.34 -11.00 -19.04
CA LEU A 125 8.97 -10.62 -20.31
C LEU A 125 10.27 -9.83 -20.08
N LEU A 126 10.31 -8.92 -19.11
CA LEU A 126 11.54 -8.25 -18.68
C LEU A 126 12.61 -9.26 -18.26
N VAL A 127 12.25 -10.26 -17.43
CA VAL A 127 13.18 -11.33 -17.04
C VAL A 127 13.69 -12.09 -18.27
N SER A 128 12.82 -12.42 -19.23
CA SER A 128 13.25 -13.11 -20.45
C SER A 128 14.15 -12.27 -21.36
N PHE A 129 14.01 -10.94 -21.36
CA PHE A 129 15.01 -10.08 -22.00
C PHE A 129 16.35 -10.11 -21.25
N ALA A 130 16.34 -10.16 -19.91
CA ALA A 130 17.56 -10.30 -19.13
C ALA A 130 18.26 -11.65 -19.37
N GLU A 131 17.52 -12.75 -19.45
CA GLU A 131 18.06 -14.07 -19.82
C GLU A 131 18.74 -14.02 -21.21
N LYS A 132 18.09 -13.37 -22.18
CA LYS A 132 18.67 -13.18 -23.50
C LYS A 132 19.93 -12.31 -23.47
N ALA A 133 19.96 -11.30 -22.61
CA ALA A 133 21.13 -10.45 -22.40
C ALA A 133 22.30 -11.22 -21.74
N VAL A 134 22.02 -12.21 -20.89
CA VAL A 134 23.05 -13.16 -20.41
C VAL A 134 23.62 -13.97 -21.57
N ASP A 135 22.77 -14.51 -22.45
CA ASP A 135 23.19 -15.24 -23.66
C ASP A 135 24.07 -14.40 -24.60
N ASP A 136 23.79 -13.10 -24.69
CA ASP A 136 24.57 -12.15 -25.50
C ASP A 136 25.83 -11.63 -24.80
N GLY A 137 26.08 -12.06 -23.56
CA GLY A 137 27.21 -11.62 -22.75
C GLY A 137 27.11 -10.18 -22.24
N LEU A 138 25.93 -9.56 -22.32
CA LEU A 138 25.63 -8.22 -21.80
C LEU A 138 25.37 -8.24 -20.28
N LEU A 139 24.96 -9.39 -19.73
CA LEU A 139 24.77 -9.61 -18.30
C LEU A 139 25.53 -10.86 -17.85
N ASP A 140 25.96 -10.87 -16.60
CA ASP A 140 26.51 -12.05 -15.91
C ASP A 140 25.48 -12.68 -14.97
N ASP A 141 24.48 -11.93 -14.52
CA ASP A 141 23.37 -12.39 -13.68
C ASP A 141 22.05 -11.67 -13.98
N VAL A 142 20.96 -12.21 -13.43
CA VAL A 142 19.62 -11.61 -13.47
C VAL A 142 19.19 -11.30 -12.05
N LEU A 143 19.02 -10.01 -11.74
CA LEU A 143 18.65 -9.55 -10.40
C LEU A 143 17.13 -9.40 -10.23
N VAL A 144 16.42 -9.16 -11.33
CA VAL A 144 14.97 -8.97 -11.32
C VAL A 144 14.26 -10.32 -11.17
N PRO A 145 13.37 -10.48 -10.18
CA PRO A 145 12.69 -11.75 -9.99
C PRO A 145 11.60 -11.96 -11.03
N ARG A 146 11.38 -13.22 -11.39
CA ARG A 146 10.12 -13.67 -12.00
C ARG A 146 8.98 -13.49 -11.02
N VAL A 147 7.77 -13.48 -11.55
CA VAL A 147 6.55 -13.32 -10.78
C VAL A 147 5.52 -14.38 -11.12
N SER A 148 4.67 -14.66 -10.13
CA SER A 148 3.50 -15.53 -10.28
C SER A 148 2.39 -14.98 -9.41
N GLU A 149 1.19 -14.85 -9.94
CA GLU A 149 0.00 -14.52 -9.16
C GLU A 149 -0.50 -15.73 -8.34
N VAL A 150 -0.03 -16.94 -8.67
CA VAL A 150 -0.33 -18.16 -7.91
C VAL A 150 0.84 -18.47 -6.95
N PRO A 151 0.59 -18.61 -5.63
CA PRO A 151 1.66 -18.85 -4.67
C PRO A 151 2.23 -20.27 -4.82
N SER A 152 3.52 -20.37 -5.08
CA SER A 152 4.24 -21.64 -5.12
C SER A 152 5.59 -21.54 -4.41
N ARG A 153 5.66 -22.08 -3.18
CA ARG A 153 6.90 -22.08 -2.39
C ARG A 153 8.07 -22.76 -3.09
N SER A 154 7.79 -23.70 -4.00
CA SER A 154 8.82 -24.48 -4.71
C SER A 154 9.57 -23.63 -5.73
N LEU A 155 9.01 -22.48 -6.13
CA LEU A 155 9.59 -21.56 -7.09
C LEU A 155 10.42 -20.43 -6.44
N ARG A 156 10.54 -20.37 -5.11
CA ARG A 156 11.27 -19.28 -4.42
C ARG A 156 12.71 -19.10 -4.91
N SER A 157 13.34 -20.18 -5.33
CA SER A 157 14.66 -20.19 -5.95
C SER A 157 14.67 -21.28 -7.00
N ILE A 158 15.01 -20.92 -8.23
CA ILE A 158 15.09 -21.84 -9.36
C ILE A 158 16.44 -21.68 -10.06
N VAL A 159 16.80 -22.69 -10.85
CA VAL A 159 17.89 -22.62 -11.82
C VAL A 159 17.25 -22.83 -13.18
N VAL A 160 17.46 -21.87 -14.08
CA VAL A 160 17.03 -21.93 -15.48
C VAL A 160 18.27 -22.11 -16.38
N ASP A 161 18.04 -22.50 -17.63
CA ASP A 161 19.12 -22.83 -18.59
C ASP A 161 20.15 -23.83 -18.04
N ALA A 162 19.64 -24.83 -17.30
CA ALA A 162 20.44 -25.80 -16.59
C ALA A 162 21.33 -26.62 -17.54
N GLY A 163 22.62 -26.69 -17.25
CA GLY A 163 23.63 -27.33 -18.08
C GLY A 163 24.17 -26.49 -19.23
N LYS A 164 23.66 -25.26 -19.43
CA LYS A 164 24.23 -24.27 -20.36
C LYS A 164 24.84 -23.11 -19.58
N ASN A 165 24.01 -22.29 -18.93
CA ASN A 165 24.44 -21.13 -18.15
C ASN A 165 24.12 -21.25 -16.64
N ASP A 166 23.27 -22.21 -16.23
CA ASP A 166 22.87 -22.42 -14.83
C ASP A 166 22.41 -21.13 -14.12
N VAL A 167 21.63 -20.30 -14.82
CA VAL A 167 21.19 -18.98 -14.34
C VAL A 167 20.28 -19.14 -13.14
N ARG A 168 20.64 -18.50 -12.02
CA ARG A 168 19.85 -18.54 -10.78
C ARG A 168 18.83 -17.42 -10.78
N GLU A 169 17.57 -17.78 -10.63
CA GLU A 169 16.47 -16.83 -10.54
C GLU A 169 15.65 -17.01 -9.27
N LYS A 170 14.93 -15.95 -8.90
CA LYS A 170 13.93 -15.97 -7.84
C LYS A 170 12.55 -15.77 -8.45
N VAL A 171 11.55 -16.42 -7.87
CA VAL A 171 10.15 -16.11 -8.14
C VAL A 171 9.55 -15.46 -6.89
N VAL A 172 8.79 -14.39 -7.08
CA VAL A 172 8.02 -13.70 -6.03
C VAL A 172 6.55 -13.60 -6.45
N LEU A 173 5.66 -13.14 -5.55
CA LEU A 173 4.28 -12.87 -5.95
C LEU A 173 4.21 -11.57 -6.75
N THR A 174 3.33 -11.52 -7.75
CA THR A 174 3.14 -10.33 -8.60
C THR A 174 2.93 -9.03 -7.79
N PRO A 175 2.11 -9.00 -6.72
CA PRO A 175 1.99 -7.85 -5.81
C PRO A 175 3.29 -7.30 -5.21
N THR A 176 4.37 -8.06 -5.20
CA THR A 176 5.63 -7.67 -4.54
C THR A 176 6.66 -7.13 -5.52
N CYS A 177 6.43 -7.28 -6.82
CA CYS A 177 7.40 -6.90 -7.83
C CYS A 177 7.54 -5.38 -7.98
N GLU A 178 8.66 -4.98 -8.54
CA GLU A 178 8.95 -3.58 -8.83
C GLU A 178 7.99 -2.99 -9.86
N LEU A 179 7.59 -3.75 -10.89
CA LEU A 179 6.66 -3.26 -11.91
C LEU A 179 5.29 -2.86 -11.32
N MET A 180 4.79 -3.61 -10.33
CA MET A 180 3.59 -3.23 -9.58
C MET A 180 3.79 -1.88 -8.86
N GLN A 181 4.96 -1.63 -8.29
CA GLN A 181 5.26 -0.38 -7.59
C GLN A 181 5.37 0.78 -8.58
N ILE A 182 5.98 0.56 -9.75
CA ILE A 182 6.01 1.52 -10.85
C ILE A 182 4.59 1.90 -11.27
N VAL A 183 3.71 0.93 -11.50
CA VAL A 183 2.29 1.20 -11.85
C VAL A 183 1.59 2.00 -10.74
N VAL A 184 1.85 1.68 -9.47
CA VAL A 184 1.23 2.39 -8.33
C VAL A 184 1.67 3.85 -8.23
N LEU A 185 2.94 4.15 -8.53
CA LEU A 185 3.54 5.46 -8.33
C LEU A 185 3.51 6.39 -9.56
N SER A 186 3.13 5.87 -10.73
CA SER A 186 3.18 6.62 -12.00
C SER A 186 1.86 7.32 -12.35
N ARG A 187 1.97 8.40 -13.12
CA ARG A 187 0.85 9.24 -13.59
C ARG A 187 0.70 9.30 -15.11
N SER A 188 1.57 8.60 -15.84
CA SER A 188 1.50 8.48 -17.29
C SER A 188 2.22 7.22 -17.78
N MET A 189 1.95 6.83 -19.03
CA MET A 189 2.71 5.75 -19.68
C MET A 189 4.18 6.14 -19.93
N ASP A 190 4.47 7.42 -20.14
CA ASP A 190 5.83 7.92 -20.30
C ASP A 190 6.62 7.76 -19.00
N GLU A 191 6.03 8.10 -17.84
CA GLU A 191 6.64 7.86 -16.54
C GLU A 191 6.88 6.36 -16.31
N ILE A 192 5.94 5.49 -16.69
CA ILE A 192 6.13 4.04 -16.59
C ILE A 192 7.31 3.59 -17.45
N ALA A 193 7.40 4.05 -18.70
CA ALA A 193 8.52 3.72 -19.60
C ALA A 193 9.86 4.18 -19.01
N GLU A 194 9.95 5.44 -18.55
CA GLU A 194 11.16 5.99 -17.93
C GLU A 194 11.58 5.23 -16.67
N ARG A 195 10.62 4.78 -15.86
CA ARG A 195 10.88 3.98 -14.66
C ARG A 195 11.33 2.58 -15.01
N VAL A 196 10.68 1.92 -15.96
CA VAL A 196 11.09 0.59 -16.45
C VAL A 196 12.50 0.67 -17.06
N ALA A 197 12.83 1.76 -17.76
CA ALA A 197 14.18 1.97 -18.29
C ALA A 197 15.25 1.94 -17.20
N LYS A 198 14.93 2.45 -16.00
CA LYS A 198 15.84 2.57 -14.85
C LYS A 198 15.87 1.33 -13.96
N MET A 199 15.01 0.34 -14.19
CA MET A 199 15.07 -0.93 -13.48
C MET A 199 16.39 -1.62 -13.80
N ILE A 200 17.15 -2.00 -12.76
CA ILE A 200 18.40 -2.75 -12.90
C ILE A 200 18.05 -4.20 -13.22
N ALA A 201 18.38 -4.64 -14.44
CA ALA A 201 18.11 -6.00 -14.92
C ALA A 201 19.04 -7.03 -14.27
N GLY A 202 20.31 -6.65 -14.13
CA GLY A 202 21.39 -7.51 -13.69
C GLY A 202 22.70 -6.73 -13.57
N THR A 203 23.81 -7.44 -13.56
CA THR A 203 25.15 -6.86 -13.56
C THR A 203 26.03 -7.37 -14.70
N LYS A 204 27.02 -6.56 -15.07
CA LYS A 204 28.14 -6.93 -15.93
C LYS A 204 29.44 -6.49 -15.29
N ASP A 205 30.35 -7.43 -15.04
CA ASP A 205 31.62 -7.20 -14.34
C ASP A 205 31.41 -6.46 -12.99
N GLY A 206 30.32 -6.78 -12.30
CA GLY A 206 29.91 -6.16 -11.03
C GLY A 206 29.26 -4.78 -11.13
N LYS A 207 29.03 -4.25 -12.34
CA LYS A 207 28.32 -2.97 -12.55
C LYS A 207 26.87 -3.21 -12.97
N ALA A 208 25.96 -2.37 -12.49
CA ALA A 208 24.56 -2.44 -12.87
C ALA A 208 24.37 -2.24 -14.39
N VAL A 209 23.45 -3.01 -14.96
CA VAL A 209 22.94 -2.82 -16.32
C VAL A 209 21.43 -2.70 -16.22
N THR A 210 20.88 -1.65 -16.82
CA THR A 210 19.46 -1.30 -16.77
C THR A 210 18.72 -1.75 -18.02
N PHE A 211 17.41 -1.97 -17.94
CA PHE A 211 16.64 -2.39 -19.12
C PHE A 211 16.68 -1.37 -20.26
N GLY A 212 16.73 -0.08 -19.95
CA GLY A 212 16.80 1.00 -20.95
C GLY A 212 18.02 0.92 -21.87
N GLU A 213 19.05 0.15 -21.52
CA GLU A 213 20.26 -0.02 -22.32
C GLU A 213 20.09 -1.03 -23.47
N PHE A 214 19.16 -1.98 -23.36
CA PHE A 214 19.12 -3.12 -24.28
C PHE A 214 17.73 -3.58 -24.73
N ILE A 215 16.63 -2.95 -24.26
CA ILE A 215 15.27 -3.28 -24.73
C ILE A 215 14.52 -2.08 -25.29
N ASP A 216 13.61 -2.36 -26.22
CA ASP A 216 12.59 -1.40 -26.63
C ASP A 216 11.44 -1.40 -25.61
N LEU A 217 11.31 -0.31 -24.85
CA LEU A 217 10.38 -0.22 -23.71
C LEU A 217 8.90 -0.27 -24.11
N TRP A 218 8.57 0.07 -25.36
CA TRP A 218 7.19 0.02 -25.88
C TRP A 218 6.58 -1.38 -25.75
N ARG A 219 7.41 -2.44 -25.81
CA ARG A 219 6.98 -3.84 -25.67
C ARG A 219 6.42 -4.15 -24.28
N ILE A 220 6.88 -3.41 -23.26
CA ILE A 220 6.41 -3.53 -21.89
C ILE A 220 5.18 -2.66 -21.68
N THR A 221 5.22 -1.40 -22.12
CA THR A 221 4.11 -0.46 -21.95
C THR A 221 2.84 -0.90 -22.68
N ASP A 222 2.96 -1.54 -23.86
CA ASP A 222 1.80 -2.04 -24.61
C ASP A 222 1.06 -3.16 -23.87
N ILE A 223 1.78 -4.02 -23.14
CA ILE A 223 1.16 -5.07 -22.30
C ILE A 223 0.39 -4.42 -21.14
N LEU A 224 0.92 -3.32 -20.59
CA LEU A 224 0.33 -2.62 -19.45
C LEU A 224 -0.83 -1.70 -19.81
N GLY A 225 -1.09 -1.44 -21.10
CA GLY A 225 -1.99 -0.37 -21.57
C GLY A 225 -3.40 -0.39 -20.96
N ASP A 226 -4.00 -1.56 -20.76
CA ASP A 226 -5.28 -1.68 -20.02
C ASP A 226 -5.08 -1.93 -18.53
N ALA A 227 -3.93 -2.45 -18.11
CA ALA A 227 -3.62 -2.77 -16.71
C ALA A 227 -3.45 -1.53 -15.82
N VAL A 228 -3.15 -0.37 -16.40
CA VAL A 228 -2.96 0.91 -15.69
C VAL A 228 -4.25 1.70 -15.47
N LYS A 229 -5.37 1.22 -16.01
CA LYS A 229 -6.67 1.89 -15.95
C LYS A 229 -7.42 1.45 -14.70
N PRO A 230 -7.81 2.34 -13.78
CA PRO A 230 -8.59 1.96 -12.61
C PRO A 230 -9.94 1.35 -12.98
N ALA A 231 -10.38 0.36 -12.20
CA ALA A 231 -11.73 -0.19 -12.32
C ALA A 231 -12.67 0.56 -11.36
N LYS A 232 -13.82 1.03 -11.86
CA LYS A 232 -14.88 1.65 -11.07
C LYS A 232 -16.02 0.66 -10.87
N THR A 233 -16.42 0.51 -9.62
CA THR A 233 -17.53 -0.30 -9.14
C THR A 233 -18.26 0.49 -8.04
N GLU A 234 -19.17 -0.16 -7.31
CA GLU A 234 -19.94 0.46 -6.24
C GLU A 234 -20.15 -0.47 -5.04
N THR A 235 -20.54 0.12 -3.92
CA THR A 235 -21.07 -0.60 -2.76
C THR A 235 -22.47 -1.12 -3.08
N VAL A 236 -22.96 -2.09 -2.29
CA VAL A 236 -24.36 -2.55 -2.40
C VAL A 236 -25.40 -1.43 -2.19
N ASN A 237 -24.98 -0.29 -1.63
CA ASN A 237 -25.79 0.90 -1.41
C ASN A 237 -25.56 1.99 -2.47
N GLY A 238 -24.77 1.71 -3.51
CA GLY A 238 -24.54 2.60 -4.65
C GLY A 238 -23.44 3.64 -4.46
N SER A 239 -22.62 3.55 -3.40
CA SER A 239 -21.49 4.47 -3.22
C SER A 239 -20.34 4.11 -4.16
N PRO A 240 -19.69 5.08 -4.82
CA PRO A 240 -18.64 4.82 -5.80
C PRO A 240 -17.34 4.30 -5.17
N VAL A 241 -16.74 3.29 -5.81
CA VAL A 241 -15.48 2.68 -5.40
C VAL A 241 -14.56 2.47 -6.60
N TYR A 242 -13.33 2.94 -6.49
CA TYR A 242 -12.26 2.72 -7.47
C TYR A 242 -11.29 1.67 -6.94
N VAL A 243 -11.01 0.64 -7.73
CA VAL A 243 -10.11 -0.45 -7.36
C VAL A 243 -8.96 -0.47 -8.35
N HIS A 244 -7.73 -0.26 -7.85
CA HIS A 244 -6.56 -0.27 -8.72
C HIS A 244 -5.24 -0.46 -7.96
N GLY A 245 -4.35 -1.25 -8.56
CA GLY A 245 -3.09 -1.66 -7.95
C GLY A 245 -3.29 -2.56 -6.74
N GLY A 246 -2.28 -3.33 -6.37
CA GLY A 246 -2.41 -4.23 -5.22
C GLY A 246 -1.10 -4.60 -4.55
N PRO A 247 -0.16 -3.66 -4.30
CA PRO A 247 1.08 -4.01 -3.65
C PRO A 247 0.83 -4.50 -2.21
N PHE A 248 1.64 -5.46 -1.77
CA PHE A 248 1.58 -5.96 -0.40
C PHE A 248 2.22 -4.99 0.58
N ALA A 249 1.54 -4.70 1.69
CA ALA A 249 2.02 -3.71 2.65
C ALA A 249 3.12 -4.22 3.60
N ASN A 250 3.39 -5.53 3.66
CA ASN A 250 4.45 -6.10 4.50
C ASN A 250 5.79 -6.17 3.75
N VAL A 251 5.77 -6.37 2.42
CA VAL A 251 6.96 -6.56 1.58
C VAL A 251 7.11 -5.54 0.45
N SER A 252 6.13 -4.66 0.28
CA SER A 252 6.09 -3.57 -0.69
C SER A 252 5.35 -2.36 -0.09
N ILE A 253 4.92 -1.41 -0.92
CA ILE A 253 4.41 -0.10 -0.51
C ILE A 253 2.97 -0.12 0.04
N GLY A 254 2.15 -1.10 -0.31
CA GLY A 254 0.90 -1.34 0.41
C GLY A 254 -0.22 -0.30 0.25
N ILE A 255 -0.12 0.57 -0.75
CA ILE A 255 -1.01 1.71 -1.02
C ILE A 255 -1.70 1.56 -2.39
N PRO A 256 -2.87 2.17 -2.62
CA PRO A 256 -3.49 2.20 -3.95
C PRO A 256 -2.69 3.08 -4.91
N THR A 257 -2.99 2.99 -6.21
CA THR A 257 -2.30 3.82 -7.20
C THR A 257 -2.60 5.30 -7.00
N LEU A 258 -1.58 6.15 -7.14
CA LEU A 258 -1.71 7.60 -6.94
C LEU A 258 -2.69 8.21 -7.94
N VAL A 259 -2.63 7.77 -9.21
CA VAL A 259 -3.54 8.22 -10.27
C VAL A 259 -5.01 7.99 -9.92
N SER A 260 -5.36 6.88 -9.25
CA SER A 260 -6.75 6.61 -8.86
C SER A 260 -7.23 7.56 -7.78
N VAL A 261 -6.35 7.90 -6.83
CA VAL A 261 -6.67 8.84 -5.74
C VAL A 261 -6.81 10.25 -6.29
N GLU A 262 -5.90 10.69 -7.15
CA GLU A 262 -5.95 12.00 -7.80
C GLU A 262 -7.21 12.14 -8.68
N MET A 263 -7.53 11.12 -9.48
CA MET A 263 -8.77 11.06 -10.26
C MET A 263 -10.01 11.12 -9.35
N ALA A 264 -10.07 10.32 -8.29
CA ALA A 264 -11.20 10.33 -7.37
C ALA A 264 -11.36 11.70 -6.68
N CYS A 265 -10.26 12.39 -6.36
CA CYS A 265 -10.32 13.74 -5.78
C CYS A 265 -10.82 14.79 -6.78
N ALA A 266 -10.64 14.56 -8.08
CA ALA A 266 -11.22 15.42 -9.11
C ALA A 266 -12.74 15.19 -9.30
N GLU A 267 -13.29 14.10 -8.77
CA GLU A 267 -14.71 13.72 -8.93
C GLU A 267 -15.54 13.81 -7.65
N HIS A 268 -14.94 13.71 -6.46
CA HIS A 268 -15.64 13.59 -5.18
C HIS A 268 -15.17 14.63 -4.14
N ASP A 269 -16.02 14.99 -3.17
CA ASP A 269 -15.65 15.93 -2.11
C ASP A 269 -14.75 15.27 -1.04
N ILE A 270 -15.02 14.00 -0.72
CA ILE A 270 -14.23 13.21 0.23
C ILE A 270 -13.80 11.89 -0.43
N VAL A 271 -12.50 11.61 -0.40
CA VAL A 271 -11.92 10.37 -0.92
C VAL A 271 -11.28 9.58 0.20
N ILE A 272 -11.87 8.44 0.50
CA ILE A 272 -11.34 7.50 1.48
C ILE A 272 -10.26 6.64 0.83
N VAL A 273 -9.04 6.72 1.35
CA VAL A 273 -7.89 5.91 0.92
C VAL A 273 -7.62 4.85 1.98
N GLU A 274 -7.61 3.57 1.58
CA GLU A 274 -7.21 2.48 2.48
C GLU A 274 -5.74 2.11 2.30
N ALA A 275 -4.95 2.21 3.37
CA ALA A 275 -3.59 1.69 3.40
C ALA A 275 -3.52 0.29 4.06
N GLY A 276 -2.66 -0.58 3.56
CA GLY A 276 -2.61 -1.98 4.00
C GLY A 276 -2.03 -2.20 5.41
N TYR A 277 -2.54 -3.20 6.13
CA TYR A 277 -2.15 -3.52 7.52
C TYR A 277 -2.41 -2.37 8.51
N GLY A 278 -1.58 -2.21 9.53
CA GLY A 278 -1.74 -1.19 10.57
C GLY A 278 -1.11 0.15 10.20
N ALA A 279 -1.25 1.14 11.09
CA ALA A 279 -0.68 2.47 10.88
C ALA A 279 0.86 2.47 10.88
N ASP A 280 1.48 1.49 11.52
CA ASP A 280 2.91 1.16 11.47
C ASP A 280 3.37 0.54 10.13
N ALA A 281 2.47 0.28 9.19
CA ALA A 281 2.84 -0.26 7.88
C ALA A 281 2.24 0.56 6.75
N GLY A 282 0.95 0.40 6.46
CA GLY A 282 0.31 1.07 5.34
C GLY A 282 0.26 2.58 5.51
N ALA A 283 -0.19 3.07 6.67
CA ALA A 283 -0.26 4.52 6.89
C ALA A 283 1.13 5.15 6.88
N GLN A 284 2.12 4.51 7.51
CA GLN A 284 3.53 4.91 7.43
C GLN A 284 3.96 5.09 5.96
N LYS A 285 3.64 4.14 5.09
CA LYS A 285 4.01 4.21 3.65
C LYS A 285 3.19 5.22 2.86
N TRP A 286 1.92 5.44 3.21
CA TRP A 286 1.15 6.53 2.61
C TRP A 286 1.76 7.89 2.94
N LEU A 287 2.08 8.13 4.22
CA LEU A 287 2.62 9.40 4.68
C LEU A 287 4.05 9.61 4.18
N ASP A 288 4.93 8.63 4.41
CA ASP A 288 6.37 8.77 4.16
C ASP A 288 6.78 8.53 2.72
N ILE A 289 5.96 7.84 1.92
CA ILE A 289 6.27 7.59 0.50
C ILE A 289 5.29 8.36 -0.37
N ALA A 290 4.00 8.01 -0.33
CA ALA A 290 3.04 8.62 -1.26
C ALA A 290 3.01 10.15 -1.11
N CYS A 291 2.88 10.66 0.12
CA CYS A 291 2.77 12.10 0.35
C CYS A 291 4.12 12.81 0.25
N ARG A 292 5.09 12.43 1.08
CA ARG A 292 6.39 13.12 1.17
C ARG A 292 7.22 13.03 -0.11
N GLU A 293 7.27 11.85 -0.75
CA GLU A 293 8.22 11.60 -1.83
C GLU A 293 7.61 11.65 -3.23
N TYR A 294 6.32 11.33 -3.31
CA TYR A 294 5.59 11.23 -4.57
C TYR A 294 4.47 12.25 -4.72
N GLY A 295 4.29 13.17 -3.78
CA GLY A 295 3.38 14.32 -3.93
C GLY A 295 1.89 13.99 -3.84
N ALA A 296 1.52 12.85 -3.24
CA ALA A 296 0.13 12.59 -2.88
C ALA A 296 -0.36 13.58 -1.82
N GLN A 297 -1.66 13.80 -1.76
CA GLN A 297 -2.27 14.71 -0.78
C GLN A 297 -2.06 14.20 0.65
N TRP A 298 -1.57 15.06 1.54
CA TRP A 298 -1.55 14.79 2.97
C TRP A 298 -2.99 14.61 3.49
N PRO A 299 -3.29 13.58 4.30
CA PRO A 299 -4.65 13.31 4.73
C PRO A 299 -5.24 14.47 5.54
N SER A 300 -6.45 14.91 5.21
CA SER A 300 -7.20 15.91 5.99
C SER A 300 -7.76 15.34 7.29
N ALA A 301 -7.93 14.02 7.36
CA ALA A 301 -8.23 13.28 8.57
C ALA A 301 -7.75 11.82 8.43
N ALA A 302 -7.68 11.12 9.55
CA ALA A 302 -7.43 9.69 9.59
C ALA A 302 -8.47 8.95 10.44
N VAL A 303 -8.72 7.69 10.09
CA VAL A 303 -9.54 6.76 10.86
C VAL A 303 -8.69 5.55 11.22
N VAL A 304 -8.56 5.25 12.52
CA VAL A 304 -7.79 4.11 13.01
C VAL A 304 -8.75 3.02 13.49
N VAL A 305 -8.88 1.98 12.66
CA VAL A 305 -9.79 0.85 12.93
C VAL A 305 -9.18 -0.13 13.92
N THR A 306 -9.93 -0.50 14.94
CA THR A 306 -9.60 -1.61 15.83
C THR A 306 -10.85 -2.43 16.15
N ARG A 307 -10.65 -3.65 16.65
CA ARG A 307 -11.69 -4.40 17.34
C ARG A 307 -11.61 -4.16 18.83
N ALA A 308 -12.77 -4.21 19.50
CA ALA A 308 -12.84 -4.12 20.96
C ALA A 308 -11.91 -5.12 21.67
N SER A 309 -11.77 -6.33 21.08
CA SER A 309 -10.87 -7.37 21.55
C SER A 309 -9.38 -7.07 21.34
N THR A 310 -9.02 -6.51 20.17
CA THR A 310 -7.61 -6.30 19.79
C THR A 310 -6.97 -5.24 20.68
N TRP A 311 -7.75 -4.23 21.03
CA TRP A 311 -7.32 -3.14 21.90
C TRP A 311 -7.29 -3.52 23.39
N ARG A 312 -8.19 -4.39 23.88
CA ARG A 312 -8.34 -4.63 25.34
C ARG A 312 -7.89 -6.00 25.84
N ASP A 313 -7.94 -7.06 25.04
CA ASP A 313 -7.86 -8.41 25.59
C ASP A 313 -6.45 -8.83 26.00
N ASP A 314 -5.42 -8.23 25.41
CA ASP A 314 -4.02 -8.53 25.71
C ASP A 314 -3.31 -7.31 26.32
N PRO A 315 -3.13 -7.28 27.66
CA PRO A 315 -2.44 -6.21 28.39
C PRO A 315 -1.06 -5.85 27.82
N ALA A 316 -0.32 -6.84 27.29
CA ALA A 316 1.01 -6.59 26.75
C ALA A 316 0.98 -5.81 25.43
N LEU A 317 -0.17 -5.79 24.75
CA LEU A 317 -0.35 -5.20 23.41
C LEU A 317 -1.27 -3.97 23.39
N GLN A 318 -1.93 -3.63 24.51
CA GLN A 318 -2.88 -2.51 24.60
C GLN A 318 -2.27 -1.14 24.27
N TRP A 319 -0.94 -1.02 24.31
CA TRP A 319 -0.20 0.21 24.02
C TRP A 319 -0.22 0.60 22.53
N ARG A 320 -0.47 -0.36 21.62
CA ARG A 320 -0.34 -0.15 20.17
C ARG A 320 -1.41 0.78 19.61
N TYR A 321 -2.68 0.54 19.97
CA TYR A 321 -3.77 1.39 19.49
C TYR A 321 -3.61 2.86 19.90
N PRO A 322 -3.34 3.19 21.18
CA PRO A 322 -3.04 4.56 21.57
C PRO A 322 -1.80 5.15 20.92
N PHE A 323 -0.76 4.35 20.69
CA PHE A 323 0.42 4.80 19.95
C PHE A 323 0.03 5.25 18.53
N HIS A 324 -0.73 4.44 17.80
CA HIS A 324 -1.15 4.77 16.42
C HIS A 324 -1.99 6.04 16.34
N VAL A 325 -2.97 6.19 17.25
CA VAL A 325 -3.83 7.37 17.29
C VAL A 325 -3.02 8.62 17.62
N LYS A 326 -2.17 8.57 18.66
CA LYS A 326 -1.36 9.71 19.10
C LYS A 326 -0.36 10.15 18.03
N ARG A 327 0.32 9.20 17.37
CA ARG A 327 1.25 9.49 16.29
C ARG A 327 0.61 10.31 15.17
N LEU A 328 -0.61 9.96 14.76
CA LEU A 328 -1.29 10.68 13.68
C LEU A 328 -1.74 12.08 14.13
N GLU A 329 -2.20 12.24 15.38
CA GLU A 329 -2.49 13.56 15.95
C GLU A 329 -1.21 14.43 16.10
N GLU A 330 -0.06 13.85 16.46
CA GLU A 330 1.24 14.54 16.53
C GLU A 330 1.73 15.03 15.16
N LEU A 331 1.28 14.36 14.10
CA LEU A 331 1.45 14.78 12.70
C LEU A 331 0.41 15.82 12.26
N ASN A 332 -0.37 16.35 13.20
CA ASN A 332 -1.48 17.29 12.99
C ASN A 332 -2.61 16.74 12.10
N ILE A 333 -2.76 15.41 12.00
CA ILE A 333 -3.88 14.80 11.29
C ILE A 333 -5.01 14.52 12.29
N PRO A 334 -6.18 15.17 12.17
CA PRO A 334 -7.34 14.84 12.99
C PRO A 334 -7.67 13.35 12.89
N THR A 335 -7.58 12.63 14.01
CA THR A 335 -7.60 11.17 14.03
C THR A 335 -8.78 10.64 14.82
N PHE A 336 -9.64 9.90 14.13
CA PHE A 336 -10.86 9.34 14.68
C PHE A 336 -10.68 7.85 15.00
N PRO A 337 -10.77 7.45 16.27
CA PRO A 337 -10.83 6.04 16.62
C PRO A 337 -12.10 5.42 16.05
N LEU A 338 -11.97 4.28 15.37
CA LEU A 338 -13.13 3.49 14.94
C LEU A 338 -13.06 2.08 15.52
N ILE A 339 -14.10 1.71 16.27
CA ILE A 339 -14.18 0.41 16.95
C ILE A 339 -15.25 -0.43 16.26
N ASN A 340 -14.78 -1.44 15.54
CA ASN A 340 -15.64 -2.38 14.83
C ASN A 340 -16.06 -3.52 15.76
N LEU A 341 -17.37 -3.58 16.05
CA LEU A 341 -17.96 -4.54 16.99
C LEU A 341 -18.30 -5.87 16.32
N TRP A 342 -18.20 -6.94 17.10
CA TRP A 342 -18.73 -8.25 16.78
C TRP A 342 -20.12 -8.46 17.37
N ALA A 343 -20.77 -9.54 16.93
CA ALA A 343 -22.04 -9.97 17.49
C ALA A 343 -21.88 -10.22 19.01
N GLY A 344 -22.72 -9.54 19.81
CA GLY A 344 -22.69 -9.64 21.27
C GLY A 344 -21.75 -8.67 21.99
N GLU A 345 -21.18 -7.68 21.29
CA GLU A 345 -20.33 -6.64 21.91
C GLU A 345 -21.04 -5.28 22.06
N ASP A 346 -22.31 -5.16 21.66
CA ASP A 346 -23.08 -3.90 21.69
C ASP A 346 -23.21 -3.30 23.10
N ASP A 347 -23.24 -4.13 24.14
CA ASP A 347 -23.32 -3.72 25.55
C ASP A 347 -22.03 -3.09 26.07
N GLN A 348 -20.92 -3.21 25.33
CA GLN A 348 -19.59 -2.71 25.71
C GLN A 348 -19.37 -1.26 25.28
N VAL A 349 -20.25 -0.68 24.46
CA VAL A 349 -20.12 0.68 23.91
C VAL A 349 -19.87 1.75 24.99
N PRO A 350 -20.59 1.78 26.13
CA PRO A 350 -20.33 2.78 27.17
C PRO A 350 -18.90 2.71 27.73
N ALA A 351 -18.42 1.51 28.05
CA ALA A 351 -17.07 1.30 28.56
C ALA A 351 -16.00 1.66 27.53
N LEU A 352 -16.21 1.34 26.24
CA LEU A 352 -15.29 1.70 25.17
C LEU A 352 -15.17 3.23 25.00
N ARG A 353 -16.28 3.96 25.13
CA ARG A 353 -16.27 5.43 25.10
C ARG A 353 -15.55 6.03 26.31
N GLU A 354 -15.76 5.47 27.49
CA GLU A 354 -15.06 5.88 28.71
C GLU A 354 -13.55 5.70 28.56
N THR A 355 -13.08 4.51 28.15
CA THR A 355 -11.65 4.26 27.92
C THR A 355 -11.06 5.19 26.85
N ALA A 356 -11.79 5.45 25.75
CA ALA A 356 -11.33 6.39 24.73
C ALA A 356 -11.18 7.82 25.29
N SER A 357 -12.11 8.24 26.15
CA SER A 357 -12.04 9.54 26.85
C SER A 357 -10.88 9.61 27.82
N GLU A 358 -10.61 8.56 28.60
CA GLU A 358 -9.46 8.50 29.53
C GLU A 358 -8.12 8.61 28.82
N LEU A 359 -8.03 8.06 27.60
CA LEU A 359 -6.85 8.16 26.75
C LEU A 359 -6.72 9.50 26.01
N GLY A 360 -7.73 10.36 26.11
CA GLY A 360 -7.76 11.67 25.45
C GLY A 360 -8.02 11.60 23.94
N PHE A 361 -8.68 10.55 23.45
CA PHE A 361 -9.05 10.47 22.04
C PHE A 361 -10.25 11.35 21.71
N ARG A 362 -10.41 11.66 20.41
CA ARG A 362 -11.67 12.15 19.84
C ARG A 362 -12.80 11.15 20.10
N ALA A 363 -14.04 11.61 20.00
CA ALA A 363 -15.20 10.75 20.21
C ALA A 363 -15.14 9.55 19.23
N PRO A 364 -15.07 8.30 19.74
CA PRO A 364 -14.91 7.15 18.87
C PRO A 364 -16.18 6.90 18.07
N ILE A 365 -15.98 6.51 16.81
CA ILE A 365 -17.02 5.96 15.94
C ILE A 365 -17.13 4.47 16.26
N ILE A 366 -18.30 3.99 16.68
CA ILE A 366 -18.45 2.61 17.15
C ILE A 366 -19.67 1.96 16.51
N GLY A 367 -19.52 0.74 15.97
CA GLY A 367 -20.65 0.01 15.41
C GLY A 367 -20.30 -1.40 14.95
N ASN A 368 -21.33 -2.24 14.80
CA ASN A 368 -21.20 -3.55 14.16
C ASN A 368 -21.41 -3.40 12.66
N LEU A 369 -20.32 -3.19 11.93
CA LEU A 369 -20.38 -2.83 10.50
C LEU A 369 -20.83 -3.99 9.62
N PHE A 370 -20.61 -5.23 10.07
CA PHE A 370 -21.08 -6.41 9.35
C PHE A 370 -22.61 -6.50 9.38
N ARG A 371 -23.22 -6.21 10.54
CA ARG A 371 -24.68 -6.25 10.73
C ARG A 371 -25.36 -5.02 10.14
N ASP A 372 -24.85 -3.84 10.46
CA ASP A 372 -25.57 -2.57 10.28
C ASP A 372 -24.99 -1.69 9.15
N GLY A 373 -23.83 -2.04 8.60
CA GLY A 373 -23.21 -1.27 7.51
C GLY A 373 -22.99 0.19 7.88
N GLY A 374 -23.27 1.10 6.93
CA GLY A 374 -23.18 2.54 7.12
C GLY A 374 -24.22 3.13 8.08
N ASP A 375 -25.37 2.48 8.27
CA ASP A 375 -26.46 2.99 9.13
C ASP A 375 -26.01 3.19 10.58
N ALA A 376 -25.10 2.31 11.06
CA ALA A 376 -24.51 2.45 12.38
C ALA A 376 -23.65 3.72 12.51
N LEU A 377 -23.07 4.21 11.43
CA LEU A 377 -22.13 5.34 11.45
C LEU A 377 -22.81 6.68 11.23
N VAL A 378 -23.91 6.74 10.45
CA VAL A 378 -24.64 7.98 10.10
C VAL A 378 -24.77 8.98 11.27
N PRO A 379 -25.26 8.60 12.48
CA PRO A 379 -25.49 9.56 13.56
C PRO A 379 -24.22 9.99 14.31
N GLN A 380 -23.03 9.49 13.95
CA GLN A 380 -21.78 9.65 14.71
C GLN A 380 -20.74 10.52 14.00
N LEU A 381 -21.03 11.01 12.79
CA LEU A 381 -20.00 11.58 11.90
C LEU A 381 -19.89 13.11 11.97
N ASP A 382 -20.59 13.81 12.87
CA ASP A 382 -20.58 15.29 12.90
C ASP A 382 -19.19 15.88 13.14
N GLU A 383 -18.47 15.40 14.17
CA GLU A 383 -17.10 15.86 14.45
C GLU A 383 -16.14 15.48 13.31
N PHE A 384 -16.30 14.27 12.75
CA PHE A 384 -15.49 13.78 11.63
C PHE A 384 -15.68 14.65 10.39
N VAL A 385 -16.92 14.93 10.00
CA VAL A 385 -17.23 15.75 8.83
C VAL A 385 -16.69 17.16 9.04
N GLY A 386 -16.93 17.78 10.21
CA GLY A 386 -16.40 19.12 10.51
C GLY A 386 -14.88 19.19 10.43
N ALA A 387 -14.16 18.17 10.93
CA ALA A 387 -12.70 18.11 10.82
C ALA A 387 -12.20 18.02 9.36
N VAL A 388 -12.94 17.32 8.48
CA VAL A 388 -12.56 17.15 7.07
C VAL A 388 -12.95 18.37 6.22
N THR A 389 -14.12 18.97 6.45
CA THR A 389 -14.66 20.06 5.62
C THR A 389 -14.21 21.43 6.07
N ASP A 390 -14.12 21.65 7.37
CA ASP A 390 -13.87 22.97 7.97
C ASP A 390 -12.42 23.11 8.45
N GLY A 391 -11.65 22.02 8.40
CA GLY A 391 -10.24 22.01 8.76
C GLY A 391 -9.39 22.86 7.82
N GLU A 392 -8.41 23.57 8.40
CA GLU A 392 -7.38 24.26 7.63
C GLU A 392 -6.57 23.25 6.80
N PRO A 393 -6.14 23.61 5.57
CA PRO A 393 -5.23 22.78 4.81
C PRO A 393 -3.97 22.46 5.60
N LEU A 394 -3.71 21.16 5.79
CA LEU A 394 -2.50 20.71 6.48
C LEU A 394 -1.31 20.77 5.51
N GLU A 395 -0.19 21.33 5.97
CA GLU A 395 1.04 21.32 5.21
C GLU A 395 1.64 19.91 5.18
N THR A 396 1.95 19.42 3.98
CA THR A 396 2.72 18.18 3.83
C THR A 396 4.12 18.41 4.40
N PRO A 397 4.60 17.59 5.35
CA PRO A 397 5.97 17.67 5.83
C PRO A 397 6.98 17.48 4.68
N PRO A 398 8.21 18.02 4.81
CA PRO A 398 9.19 17.98 3.73
C PRO A 398 9.61 16.55 3.37
N SER A 399 10.07 16.38 2.14
CA SER A 399 10.69 15.15 1.64
C SER A 399 11.97 14.82 2.42
N HIS A 400 12.26 13.52 2.54
CA HIS A 400 13.49 12.97 3.09
C HIS A 400 14.57 12.73 2.02
N LYS A 401 14.38 13.18 0.77
CA LYS A 401 15.43 13.09 -0.27
C LYS A 401 16.72 13.77 0.19
N GLY A 402 17.83 13.07 0.00
CA GLY A 402 19.16 13.49 0.46
C GLY A 402 19.45 13.17 1.92
N MET A 403 18.47 12.67 2.69
CA MET A 403 18.72 12.11 4.03
C MET A 403 19.37 10.73 3.87
N SER A 404 20.42 10.45 4.66
CA SER A 404 21.05 9.15 4.60
C SER A 404 20.06 8.04 4.96
N LEU A 405 20.17 6.86 4.34
CA LEU A 405 19.27 5.75 4.66
C LEU A 405 19.27 5.37 6.15
N ILE A 406 20.41 5.46 6.83
CA ILE A 406 20.51 5.14 8.27
C ILE A 406 19.74 6.17 9.10
N ASP A 407 19.90 7.47 8.82
CA ASP A 407 19.15 8.51 9.52
C ASP A 407 17.64 8.36 9.27
N ASN A 408 17.24 8.07 8.02
CA ASN A 408 15.83 7.85 7.68
C ASN A 408 15.27 6.60 8.39
N LEU A 409 16.07 5.53 8.51
CA LEU A 409 15.70 4.34 9.29
C LEU A 409 15.51 4.66 10.78
N HIS A 410 16.41 5.42 11.39
CA HIS A 410 16.27 5.86 12.77
C HIS A 410 15.02 6.72 12.94
N TRP A 411 14.78 7.66 12.03
CA TRP A 411 13.58 8.48 12.03
C TRP A 411 12.31 7.63 11.96
N VAL A 412 12.23 6.67 11.04
CA VAL A 412 11.08 5.77 10.93
C VAL A 412 10.93 4.91 12.18
N CYS A 413 12.02 4.37 12.74
CA CYS A 413 11.94 3.55 13.96
C CYS A 413 11.41 4.32 15.16
N GLU A 414 11.88 5.56 15.33
CA GLU A 414 11.44 6.43 16.41
C GLU A 414 9.99 6.86 16.22
N ASN A 415 9.66 7.40 15.04
CA ASN A 415 8.38 8.05 14.80
C ASN A 415 7.26 7.09 14.42
N ALA A 416 7.56 5.92 13.86
CA ALA A 416 6.56 4.92 13.45
C ALA A 416 6.47 3.71 14.38
N TYR A 417 7.54 3.40 15.13
CA TYR A 417 7.59 2.22 16.01
C TYR A 417 7.86 2.54 17.49
N GLY A 418 8.19 3.79 17.82
CA GLY A 418 8.49 4.20 19.20
C GLY A 418 9.83 3.66 19.71
N VAL A 419 10.74 3.31 18.81
CA VAL A 419 12.06 2.75 19.14
C VAL A 419 13.15 3.76 18.78
N PRO A 420 13.85 4.35 19.78
CA PRO A 420 14.92 5.30 19.55
C PRO A 420 16.14 4.62 18.93
N GLU A 421 16.98 5.41 18.27
CA GLU A 421 18.21 4.98 17.60
C GLU A 421 19.06 4.00 18.43
N ALA A 422 19.25 4.25 19.73
CA ALA A 422 20.06 3.39 20.61
C ALA A 422 19.56 1.94 20.74
N ARG A 423 18.33 1.65 20.30
CA ARG A 423 17.68 0.33 20.32
C ARG A 423 17.39 -0.23 18.93
N VAL A 424 17.92 0.42 17.89
CA VAL A 424 17.95 -0.12 16.53
C VAL A 424 19.18 -1.03 16.41
N VAL A 425 18.96 -2.28 16.01
CA VAL A 425 20.00 -3.31 16.04
C VAL A 425 20.33 -3.75 14.62
N GLU A 426 21.59 -3.67 14.23
CA GLU A 426 22.04 -4.23 12.95
C GLU A 426 22.33 -5.73 13.07
N LYS A 427 21.61 -6.54 12.29
CA LYS A 427 21.93 -7.97 12.16
C LYS A 427 23.20 -8.14 11.33
N ALA A 428 23.98 -9.19 11.66
CA ALA A 428 25.10 -9.61 10.82
C ALA A 428 24.68 -9.77 9.35
N GLY A 429 25.40 -9.10 8.44
CA GLY A 429 25.09 -9.04 7.01
C GLY A 429 24.41 -7.73 6.56
N PHE A 430 23.86 -6.92 7.47
CA PHE A 430 23.15 -5.69 7.12
C PHE A 430 24.09 -4.69 6.44
N ALA A 431 25.20 -4.33 7.10
CA ALA A 431 26.18 -3.38 6.56
C ALA A 431 26.73 -3.81 5.19
N GLN A 432 26.98 -5.10 4.99
CA GLN A 432 27.43 -5.64 3.70
C GLN A 432 26.35 -5.49 2.62
N SER A 433 25.08 -5.77 2.96
CA SER A 433 23.97 -5.59 2.01
C SER A 433 23.73 -4.12 1.65
N LEU A 434 23.90 -3.21 2.62
CA LEU A 434 23.79 -1.77 2.40
C LEU A 434 24.88 -1.30 1.42
N GLU A 435 26.13 -1.67 1.67
CA GLU A 435 27.24 -1.25 0.82
C GLU A 435 27.09 -1.80 -0.61
N ALA A 436 26.74 -3.08 -0.75
CA ALA A 436 26.50 -3.69 -2.07
C ALA A 436 25.41 -2.97 -2.86
N VAL A 437 24.32 -2.55 -2.21
CA VAL A 437 23.25 -1.80 -2.87
C VAL A 437 23.69 -0.38 -3.22
N ARG A 438 24.49 0.28 -2.36
CA ARG A 438 25.06 1.61 -2.65
C ARG A 438 25.98 1.58 -3.86
N GLU A 439 26.90 0.62 -3.93
CA GLU A 439 27.79 0.41 -5.07
C GLU A 439 26.99 0.14 -6.35
N LEU A 440 25.97 -0.72 -6.28
CA LEU A 440 25.09 -1.00 -7.40
C LEU A 440 24.37 0.27 -7.90
N CYS A 441 23.79 1.05 -7.00
CA CYS A 441 23.14 2.33 -7.35
C CYS A 441 24.12 3.33 -7.95
N ALA A 442 25.30 3.48 -7.36
CA ALA A 442 26.34 4.37 -7.87
C ALA A 442 26.77 4.00 -9.29
N SER A 443 26.91 2.69 -9.57
CA SER A 443 27.26 2.20 -10.90
C SER A 443 26.16 2.45 -11.95
N ALA A 444 24.89 2.52 -11.52
CA ALA A 444 23.74 2.89 -12.35
C ALA A 444 23.50 4.41 -12.45
N GLY A 445 24.30 5.23 -11.77
CA GLY A 445 24.09 6.69 -11.71
C GLY A 445 22.88 7.11 -10.87
N ILE A 446 22.46 6.27 -9.92
CA ILE A 446 21.32 6.52 -9.04
C ILE A 446 21.82 7.15 -7.74
N ALA A 447 21.24 8.30 -7.39
CA ALA A 447 21.43 8.93 -6.08
C ALA A 447 20.74 8.09 -5.00
N PHE A 448 21.50 7.27 -4.28
CA PHE A 448 20.97 6.31 -3.32
C PHE A 448 20.14 6.96 -2.21
N ASP A 449 20.58 8.09 -1.68
CA ASP A 449 19.90 8.81 -0.60
C ASP A 449 18.66 9.61 -1.09
N ASP A 450 18.36 9.60 -2.40
CA ASP A 450 17.10 10.12 -2.96
C ASP A 450 16.00 9.05 -3.07
N LEU A 451 16.32 7.78 -2.79
CA LEU A 451 15.37 6.67 -2.83
C LEU A 451 14.45 6.68 -1.60
N ALA A 452 13.15 6.47 -1.80
CA ALA A 452 12.21 6.41 -0.68
C ALA A 452 12.32 5.08 0.08
N LEU A 453 12.37 5.15 1.41
CA LEU A 453 12.52 4.00 2.29
C LEU A 453 11.22 3.19 2.39
N VAL A 454 11.30 1.89 2.09
CA VAL A 454 10.25 0.90 2.32
C VAL A 454 10.66 -0.02 3.47
N ALA A 455 10.03 0.17 4.62
CA ALA A 455 10.15 -0.75 5.74
C ALA A 455 9.44 -2.09 5.43
N VAL A 456 10.21 -3.17 5.30
CA VAL A 456 9.70 -4.52 5.06
C VAL A 456 9.69 -5.31 6.36
N LYS A 457 8.51 -5.57 6.92
CA LYS A 457 8.37 -6.20 8.25
C LYS A 457 7.12 -7.04 8.36
N SER A 458 7.03 -7.83 9.43
CA SER A 458 5.80 -8.54 9.77
C SER A 458 4.65 -7.54 9.94
N PRO A 459 3.45 -7.87 9.42
CA PRO A 459 2.28 -7.03 9.66
C PRO A 459 1.71 -7.20 11.08
N ALA A 460 2.14 -8.22 11.82
CA ALA A 460 1.59 -8.54 13.14
C ALA A 460 2.36 -7.92 14.32
N THR A 461 3.52 -7.30 14.03
CA THR A 461 4.37 -6.67 15.04
C THR A 461 4.85 -5.31 14.57
N MET A 462 4.98 -4.37 15.49
CA MET A 462 5.62 -3.07 15.26
C MET A 462 7.13 -3.14 15.47
N THR A 463 7.57 -3.97 16.42
CA THR A 463 8.94 -4.10 16.91
C THR A 463 9.42 -5.56 16.79
N ASP A 464 10.60 -5.85 17.34
CA ASP A 464 11.11 -7.21 17.48
C ASP A 464 10.26 -8.06 18.45
N ASP A 465 9.72 -7.44 19.50
CA ASP A 465 8.79 -8.04 20.46
C ASP A 465 7.87 -6.95 21.06
N ASP A 466 6.64 -6.88 20.56
CA ASP A 466 5.65 -5.89 21.01
C ASP A 466 5.18 -6.12 22.45
N ALA A 467 5.37 -7.34 23.00
CA ALA A 467 5.00 -7.67 24.38
C ALA A 467 6.06 -7.22 25.39
N ALA A 468 7.26 -6.85 24.94
CA ALA A 468 8.31 -6.35 25.80
C ALA A 468 7.95 -4.98 26.41
N PRO A 469 8.50 -4.63 27.59
CA PRO A 469 8.43 -3.27 28.14
C PRO A 469 8.89 -2.21 27.14
N ALA A 470 8.31 -1.01 27.23
CA ALA A 470 8.52 0.05 26.24
C ALA A 470 10.00 0.45 26.07
N ASP A 471 10.80 0.37 27.13
CA ASP A 471 12.23 0.64 27.19
C ASP A 471 13.11 -0.53 26.72
N GLU A 472 12.55 -1.73 26.56
CA GLU A 472 13.25 -2.94 26.12
C GLU A 472 13.00 -3.29 24.65
N ARG A 473 11.96 -2.73 24.01
CA ARG A 473 11.64 -2.97 22.59
C ARG A 473 12.79 -2.59 21.66
N THR A 474 13.07 -3.41 20.66
CA THR A 474 14.10 -3.14 19.64
C THR A 474 13.53 -3.26 18.24
N VAL A 475 14.28 -2.75 17.25
CA VAL A 475 14.01 -3.01 15.83
C VAL A 475 15.28 -3.52 15.18
N THR A 476 15.25 -4.75 14.66
CA THR A 476 16.39 -5.34 13.98
C THR A 476 16.42 -4.99 12.48
N LEU A 477 17.51 -4.40 11.99
CA LEU A 477 17.80 -4.18 10.56
C LEU A 477 18.50 -5.41 9.98
N LYS A 478 18.02 -5.96 8.86
CA LYS A 478 18.51 -7.25 8.34
C LYS A 478 19.15 -7.22 6.97
N LYS A 479 18.49 -6.61 6.00
CA LYS A 479 18.89 -6.66 4.59
C LYS A 479 18.35 -5.47 3.84
N VAL A 480 19.18 -4.91 2.96
CA VAL A 480 18.82 -3.85 2.02
C VAL A 480 18.66 -4.44 0.62
N ASP A 481 17.64 -4.00 -0.10
CA ASP A 481 17.39 -4.29 -1.52
C ASP A 481 16.95 -2.99 -2.22
N VAL A 482 17.21 -2.85 -3.52
CA VAL A 482 16.81 -1.65 -4.30
C VAL A 482 15.83 -2.01 -5.40
N HIS A 483 14.83 -1.14 -5.56
CA HIS A 483 13.89 -1.13 -6.67
C HIS A 483 14.07 0.22 -7.38
N SER A 484 15.06 0.28 -8.27
CA SER A 484 15.60 1.50 -8.87
C SER A 484 14.63 2.24 -9.79
N GLY A 485 13.86 1.50 -10.59
CA GLY A 485 12.82 2.05 -11.45
C GLY A 485 11.65 2.59 -10.65
N ALA A 486 11.26 1.89 -9.57
CA ALA A 486 10.27 2.43 -8.65
C ALA A 486 10.79 3.65 -7.87
N GLY A 487 12.10 3.79 -7.68
CA GLY A 487 12.71 4.85 -6.87
C GLY A 487 12.64 4.55 -5.38
N LEU A 488 12.78 3.28 -5.01
CA LEU A 488 12.56 2.77 -3.65
C LEU A 488 13.76 1.97 -3.15
N VAL A 489 14.05 2.07 -1.85
CA VAL A 489 15.00 1.21 -1.14
C VAL A 489 14.28 0.43 -0.05
N HIS A 490 14.35 -0.90 -0.13
CA HIS A 490 13.69 -1.80 0.78
C HIS A 490 14.64 -2.20 1.91
N VAL A 491 14.17 -2.13 3.15
CA VAL A 491 14.93 -2.61 4.31
C VAL A 491 14.09 -3.59 5.10
N ASN A 492 14.60 -4.81 5.23
CA ASN A 492 13.99 -5.85 6.05
C ASN A 492 14.19 -5.53 7.53
N LEU A 493 13.10 -5.23 8.24
CA LEU A 493 13.08 -4.91 9.66
C LEU A 493 12.51 -6.05 10.51
N THR A 494 12.62 -5.88 11.82
CA THR A 494 12.17 -6.77 12.90
C THR A 494 12.87 -8.14 12.92
N THR A 495 12.75 -8.95 13.97
CA THR A 495 13.32 -10.32 13.96
C THR A 495 12.53 -11.27 13.06
N SER A 496 11.20 -11.12 13.02
CA SER A 496 10.31 -11.96 12.23
C SER A 496 10.18 -11.46 10.77
N LEU A 497 10.04 -12.38 9.82
CA LEU A 497 9.63 -12.08 8.45
C LEU A 497 8.61 -13.13 8.01
N THR A 498 7.46 -12.68 7.55
CA THR A 498 6.51 -13.54 6.85
C THR A 498 6.89 -13.57 5.38
N THR A 499 7.36 -14.72 4.89
CA THR A 499 7.73 -14.88 3.48
C THR A 499 6.48 -14.81 2.60
N PRO A 500 6.46 -14.04 1.50
CA PRO A 500 5.24 -13.72 0.76
C PRO A 500 4.64 -14.86 -0.08
N MET A 501 5.30 -16.02 -0.22
CA MET A 501 4.70 -17.18 -0.92
C MET A 501 4.20 -18.23 0.08
N PRO A 502 2.94 -18.15 0.58
CA PRO A 502 2.35 -19.19 1.42
C PRO A 502 2.18 -20.50 0.65
N LYS A 503 1.91 -21.60 1.38
CA LYS A 503 1.41 -22.83 0.75
C LYS A 503 -0.07 -22.63 0.44
N ILE A 504 -0.52 -23.06 -0.74
CA ILE A 504 -1.94 -23.35 -0.95
C ILE A 504 -2.23 -24.61 -0.12
N VAL A 505 -3.17 -24.52 0.81
CA VAL A 505 -3.57 -25.63 1.69
C VAL A 505 -4.73 -26.37 1.04
#